data_AF-A0A5N5EA12-F1
#
_entry.id   AF-A0A5N5EA12-F1
#
_cell.length_a   1.000
_cell.length_b   1.000
_cell.length_c   1.000
_cell.angle_alpha   90.00
_cell.angle_beta   90.00
_cell.angle_gamma   90.00
#
_symmetry.space_group_name_H-M   'P 1'
#
loop_
_entity.id
_entity.type
_entity.pdbx_description
1 polymer ?
#
loop_
_entity_poly.entity_id
_entity_poly.type
_entity_poly.pdbx_seq_one_letter_code
_entity_poly.pdbx_strand_id
1 'polypeptide(L)'
;MKIEAKLFEILTMFFILVAIIYGVFTALSRTGIEWAGLTAIVLSAGLTLIVGTYFRFVARRLDTRPEDYDDAEISDGAGELGFFSPGSFWPILLAA
;
A
#
# COMPACT_ATOMS: atom_id res chain seq x y z
N MET A 1 -0.28 -4.03 -12.58
CA MET A 1 -1.17 -3.61 -11.47
C MET A 1 -1.80 -4.74 -10.66
N LYS A 2 -1.88 -5.99 -11.17
CA LYS A 2 -2.45 -7.10 -10.39
C LYS A 2 -1.57 -7.53 -9.22
N ILE A 3 -0.25 -7.54 -9.41
CA ILE A 3 0.72 -7.95 -8.37
C ILE A 3 0.81 -6.86 -7.30
N GLU A 4 0.81 -5.60 -7.70
CA GLU A 4 0.86 -4.43 -6.83
C GLU A 4 -0.38 -4.39 -5.91
N ALA A 5 -1.58 -4.68 -6.45
CA ALA A 5 -2.77 -4.85 -5.61
C ALA A 5 -2.62 -6.03 -4.63
N LYS A 6 -2.15 -7.18 -5.13
CA LYS A 6 -2.02 -8.41 -4.34
C LYS A 6 -1.01 -8.26 -3.19
N LEU A 7 0.04 -7.48 -3.37
CA LEU A 7 1.02 -7.15 -2.33
C LEU A 7 0.34 -6.50 -1.12
N PHE A 8 -0.47 -5.48 -1.35
CA PHE A 8 -1.20 -4.80 -0.28
C PHE A 8 -2.30 -5.66 0.32
N GLU A 9 -3.02 -6.45 -0.49
CA GLU A 9 -4.02 -7.41 0.02
C GLU A 9 -3.40 -8.45 0.98
N ILE A 10 -2.20 -8.95 0.67
CA ILE A 10 -1.47 -9.87 1.55
C ILE A 10 -1.08 -9.18 2.87
N LEU A 11 -0.57 -7.95 2.80
CA LEU A 11 -0.22 -7.19 4.00
C LEU A 11 -1.44 -6.88 4.86
N THR A 12 -2.58 -6.54 4.25
CA THR A 12 -3.84 -6.34 4.98
C THR A 12 -4.26 -7.60 5.71
N MET A 13 -4.23 -8.77 5.06
CA MET A 13 -4.55 -10.04 5.73
C MET A 13 -3.58 -10.32 6.88
N PHE A 14 -2.29 -10.07 6.67
CA PHE A 14 -1.28 -10.24 7.72
C PHE A 14 -1.54 -9.31 8.93
N PHE A 15 -1.78 -8.01 8.70
CA PHE A 15 -2.04 -7.08 9.81
C PHE A 15 -3.35 -7.35 10.53
N ILE A 16 -4.39 -7.82 9.84
CA ILE A 16 -5.63 -8.27 10.50
C ILE A 16 -5.34 -9.47 11.39
N LEU A 17 -4.61 -10.46 10.88
CA LEU A 17 -4.22 -11.65 11.64
C LEU A 17 -3.38 -11.27 12.87
N VAL A 18 -2.39 -10.39 12.70
CA VAL A 18 -1.56 -9.89 13.79
C VAL A 18 -2.39 -9.08 14.79
N ALA A 19 -3.33 -8.24 14.36
CA ALA A 19 -4.21 -7.48 15.25
C ALA A 19 -5.04 -8.42 16.13
N ILE A 20 -5.59 -9.49 15.56
CA ILE A 20 -6.34 -10.51 16.30
C ILE A 20 -5.42 -11.22 17.30
N ILE A 21 -4.27 -11.72 16.86
CA ILE A 21 -3.31 -12.42 17.73
C ILE A 21 -2.88 -11.50 18.88
N TYR A 22 -2.43 -10.29 18.56
CA TYR A 22 -1.96 -9.32 19.55
C TYR A 22 -3.07 -8.91 20.52
N GLY A 23 -4.28 -8.63 20.01
CA GLY A 23 -5.44 -8.28 20.83
C GLY A 23 -5.82 -9.41 21.79
N VAL A 24 -5.83 -10.67 21.34
CA VAL A 24 -6.13 -11.83 22.18
C VAL A 24 -5.06 -12.06 23.25
N PHE A 25 -3.78 -12.06 22.86
CA PHE A 25 -2.68 -12.32 23.80
C PHE A 25 -2.55 -11.23 24.86
N THR A 26 -2.76 -9.96 24.48
CA THR A 26 -2.79 -8.86 25.45
C THR A 26 -4.05 -8.91 26.33
N ALA A 27 -5.22 -9.26 25.78
CA ALA A 27 -6.44 -9.44 26.58
C ALA A 27 -6.29 -10.52 27.67
N LEU A 28 -5.59 -11.61 27.36
CA LEU A 28 -5.28 -12.70 28.31
C LEU A 28 -4.17 -12.35 29.30
N SER A 29 -3.50 -11.21 29.12
CA SER A 29 -2.46 -10.74 30.03
C SER A 29 -3.04 -10.21 31.34
N ARG A 30 -2.19 -10.08 32.35
CA ARG A 30 -2.57 -9.58 33.69
C ARG A 30 -3.08 -8.14 33.67
N THR A 31 -2.76 -7.39 32.63
CA THR A 31 -3.06 -5.95 32.48
C THR A 31 -4.25 -5.67 31.55
N GLY A 32 -4.84 -6.70 30.95
CA GLY A 32 -5.87 -6.55 29.91
C GLY A 32 -5.30 -6.07 28.58
N ILE A 33 -6.19 -5.69 27.65
CA ILE A 33 -5.84 -5.29 26.28
C ILE A 33 -4.88 -4.09 26.27
N GLU A 34 -3.80 -4.19 25.50
CA GLU A 34 -2.89 -3.07 25.25
C GLU A 34 -3.41 -2.23 24.07
N TRP A 35 -4.19 -1.19 24.38
CA TRP A 35 -4.87 -0.38 23.37
C TRP A 35 -3.94 0.40 22.45
N ALA A 36 -2.80 0.87 22.93
CA ALA A 36 -1.86 1.66 22.14
C ALA A 36 -1.33 0.87 20.92
N GLY A 37 -0.78 -0.32 21.16
CA GLY A 37 -0.30 -1.20 20.10
C GLY A 37 -1.42 -1.75 19.22
N LEU A 38 -2.54 -2.18 19.84
CA LEU A 38 -3.66 -2.76 19.09
C LEU A 38 -4.23 -1.75 18.09
N THR A 39 -4.41 -0.50 18.51
CA THR A 39 -4.92 0.57 17.65
C THR A 39 -3.97 0.82 16.47
N ALA A 40 -2.66 0.88 16.70
CA ALA A 40 -1.68 1.10 15.63
C ALA A 40 -1.68 -0.03 14.59
N ILE A 41 -1.82 -1.29 15.02
CA ILE A 41 -1.88 -2.44 14.11
C ILE A 41 -3.18 -2.43 13.31
N VAL A 42 -4.33 -2.15 13.95
CA VAL A 42 -5.62 -2.05 13.28
C VAL A 42 -5.62 -0.93 12.23
N LEU A 43 -5.05 0.25 12.56
CA LEU A 43 -4.94 1.35 11.61
C LEU A 43 -3.96 1.03 10.46
N SER A 44 -2.93 0.23 10.71
CA SER A 44 -2.03 -0.27 9.66
C SER A 44 -2.71 -1.27 8.71
N ALA A 45 -3.60 -2.12 9.24
CA ALA A 45 -4.50 -2.93 8.42
C ALA A 45 -5.42 -2.04 7.57
N GLY A 46 -5.99 -0.97 8.16
CA GLY A 46 -6.79 0.02 7.46
C GLY A 46 -6.04 0.75 6.35
N LEU A 47 -4.80 1.18 6.62
CA LEU A 47 -3.92 1.84 5.65
C LEU A 47 -3.70 0.95 4.42
N THR A 48 -3.27 -0.29 4.66
CA THR A 48 -3.02 -1.24 3.56
C THR A 48 -4.31 -1.63 2.83
N LEU A 49 -5.45 -1.68 3.53
CA LEU A 49 -6.75 -1.95 2.92
C LEU A 49 -7.16 -0.82 1.97
N ILE A 50 -7.01 0.45 2.37
CA ILE A 50 -7.33 1.61 1.53
C ILE A 50 -6.49 1.58 0.24
N VAL A 51 -5.17 1.41 0.38
CA VAL A 51 -4.25 1.38 -0.78
C VAL A 51 -4.52 0.14 -1.65
N GLY A 52 -4.63 -1.04 -1.04
CA GLY A 52 -4.83 -2.30 -1.75
C GLY A 52 -6.14 -2.34 -2.52
N THR A 53 -7.26 -1.91 -1.90
CA THR A 53 -8.55 -1.86 -2.59
C THR A 53 -8.58 -0.84 -3.73
N TYR A 54 -7.89 0.30 -3.57
CA TYR A 54 -7.70 1.26 -4.65
C TYR A 54 -6.95 0.64 -5.84
N PHE A 55 -5.80 0.01 -5.61
CA PHE A 55 -5.06 -0.69 -6.67
C PHE A 55 -5.86 -1.84 -7.27
N ARG A 56 -6.66 -2.56 -6.48
CA ARG A 56 -7.52 -3.62 -6.98
C ARG A 56 -8.58 -3.08 -7.94
N PHE A 57 -9.12 -1.89 -7.68
CA PHE A 57 -10.04 -1.22 -8.59
C PHE A 57 -9.34 -0.81 -9.90
N VAL A 58 -8.18 -0.17 -9.80
CA VAL A 58 -7.38 0.25 -10.97
C VAL A 58 -6.99 -0.96 -11.82
N ALA A 59 -6.51 -2.05 -11.20
CA ALA A 59 -6.11 -3.28 -11.88
C ALA A 59 -7.25 -4.01 -12.61
N ARG A 60 -8.51 -3.73 -12.29
CA ARG A 60 -9.67 -4.25 -13.02
C ARG A 60 -10.12 -3.35 -14.18
N ARG A 61 -9.68 -2.08 -14.17
CA ARG A 61 -10.08 -1.07 -15.15
C ARG A 61 -9.02 -0.83 -16.22
N LEU A 62 -7.75 -1.04 -15.89
CA LEU A 62 -6.63 -0.83 -16.80
C LEU A 62 -6.21 -2.13 -17.47
N ASP A 63 -5.88 -2.06 -18.75
CA ASP A 63 -5.30 -3.18 -19.50
C ASP A 63 -3.85 -3.47 -19.04
N THR A 64 -3.31 -4.59 -19.52
CA THR A 64 -1.91 -4.96 -19.29
C THR A 64 -0.98 -3.91 -19.89
N ARG A 65 -0.21 -3.26 -19.02
CA ARG A 65 0.81 -2.28 -19.40
C ARG A 65 2.10 -3.01 -19.83
N PRO A 66 3.00 -2.36 -20.57
CA PRO A 66 4.33 -2.91 -20.86
C PRO A 66 5.09 -3.35 -19.60
N GLU A 67 4.94 -2.60 -18.50
CA GLU A 67 5.52 -2.94 -17.18
C GLU A 67 5.02 -4.27 -16.59
N ASP A 68 3.85 -4.73 -17.02
CA ASP A 68 3.19 -5.95 -16.53
C ASP A 68 3.34 -7.13 -17.52
N TYR A 69 4.08 -6.95 -18.63
CA TYR A 69 4.22 -7.95 -19.69
C TYR A 69 5.68 -8.44 -19.77
N ASP A 70 5.87 -9.74 -19.56
CA ASP A 70 7.20 -10.34 -19.41
C ASP A 70 8.04 -10.26 -20.70
N ASP A 71 7.40 -10.25 -21.87
CA ASP A 71 8.05 -10.19 -23.19
C ASP A 71 7.96 -8.78 -23.83
N ALA A 72 7.76 -7.72 -23.02
CA ALA A 72 7.67 -6.36 -23.54
C ALA A 72 9.00 -5.88 -24.15
N GLU A 73 8.91 -5.19 -25.28
CA GLU A 73 10.06 -4.54 -25.90
C GLU A 73 10.24 -3.10 -25.39
N ILE A 74 11.45 -2.55 -25.53
CA ILE A 74 11.74 -1.16 -25.13
C ILE A 74 10.88 -0.16 -25.92
N SER A 75 10.57 -0.49 -27.18
CA SER A 75 9.72 0.27 -28.08
C SER A 75 8.28 0.42 -27.56
N ASP A 76 7.77 -0.54 -26.78
CA ASP A 76 6.42 -0.51 -26.21
C ASP A 76 6.23 0.63 -25.20
N GLY A 77 7.32 1.18 -24.65
CA GLY A 77 7.34 2.31 -23.73
C GLY A 77 7.79 3.65 -24.35
N ALA A 78 7.92 3.75 -25.68
CA ALA A 78 8.54 4.90 -26.36
C ALA A 78 7.69 6.21 -26.39
N GLY A 79 6.58 6.26 -25.65
CA GLY A 79 5.71 7.44 -25.55
C GLY A 79 6.25 8.52 -24.61
N GLU A 80 5.54 9.65 -24.54
CA GLU A 80 5.82 10.68 -23.53
C GLU A 80 5.41 10.19 -22.13
N LEU A 81 6.32 10.31 -21.16
CA LEU A 81 6.08 9.90 -19.76
C LEU A 81 5.17 10.88 -19.00
N GLY A 82 5.21 12.17 -19.36
CA GLY A 82 4.51 13.25 -18.67
C GLY A 82 5.45 14.39 -18.25
N PHE A 83 4.97 15.24 -17.33
CA PHE A 83 5.69 16.43 -16.89
C PHE A 83 6.57 16.15 -15.66
N PHE A 84 7.81 16.63 -15.70
CA PHE A 84 8.72 16.65 -14.56
C PHE A 84 9.20 18.08 -14.33
N SER A 85 9.09 18.56 -13.09
CA SER A 85 9.58 19.91 -12.73
C SER A 85 11.11 19.93 -12.76
N PRO A 86 11.76 20.78 -13.60
CA PRO A 86 13.22 20.81 -13.71
C PRO A 86 13.90 21.58 -12.56
N GLY A 87 13.14 22.33 -11.77
CA GLY A 87 13.64 23.10 -10.64
C GLY A 87 12.52 23.80 -9.88
N SER A 88 12.61 23.83 -8.54
CA SER A 88 11.62 24.46 -7.66
C SER A 88 12.21 24.76 -6.29
N PHE A 89 12.00 25.98 -5.79
CA PHE A 89 12.34 26.36 -4.41
C PHE A 89 11.23 26.01 -3.40
N TRP A 90 10.03 25.66 -3.87
CA TRP A 90 8.89 25.34 -3.02
C TRP A 90 9.15 24.23 -2.00
N PRO A 91 9.81 23.10 -2.34
CA PRO A 91 10.09 22.05 -1.35
C PRO A 91 10.91 22.55 -0.16
N ILE A 92 11.87 23.46 -0.38
CA ILE A 92 12.68 24.03 0.69
C ILE A 92 11.84 24.98 1.54
N LEU A 93 11.06 25.86 0.92
CA LEU A 93 10.25 26.85 1.63
C LEU A 93 9.08 26.23 2.40
N LEU A 94 8.51 25.11 1.92
CA LEU A 94 7.46 24.38 2.63
C LEU A 94 8.00 23.56 3.81
N ALA A 95 9.28 23.19 3.77
CA ALA A 95 9.92 22.43 4.84
C ALA A 95 10.46 23.33 5.97
N ALA A 96 10.73 24.60 5.68
CA ALA A 96 11.21 25.61 6.64
C ALA A 96 10.09 26.07 7.59
#